data_AF-D8S1G5-F1
#
_entry.id   AF-D8S1G5-F1
#
_cell.length_a   1.000
_cell.length_b   1.000
_cell.length_c   1.000
_cell.angle_alpha   90.00
_cell.angle_beta   90.00
_cell.angle_gamma   90.00
#
_symmetry.space_group_name_H-M   'P 1'
#
loop_
_entity.id
_entity.type
_entity.pdbx_description
1 polymer ?
#
loop_
_entity_poly.entity_id
_entity_poly.type
_entity_poly.pdbx_seq_one_letter_code
_entity_poly.pdbx_strand_id
1 'polypeptide(L)'
;CLDGSVPAYHIAPGGANWLISLEGGGWCESEQSCAARAGTALGSSVNMQGFAAFSGQLSSDPKVNTDFHNWTHVFVRYCDGASFSADVAEPLTLPSGQVLYFRGKRIFKAVIDELKSMGLSDATQVLLSGCSAGGLATVHRCNELQSFLPRIKLKCLSDGGFFLNVSDISGNYSMSSFYNSVVKLHQLEKTLDSSCVSSRAATECFFPQTMKAFVQPPLFLLNAAYDYWQLEHAKKIPRDQYLSCMNSPSCPAVKKLQEFRTSMIGALSASDWNYKSSLGVFFDSCFTHCHARGDDKWNNIQVNGKSVSQTVGDWYFDRDPPQLVIDCAFPCNPTCIPVFD
;
A
#
# COMPACT_ATOMS: atom_id res chain seq x y z
N CYS A 1 9.75 -10.91 -13.37
CA CYS A 1 10.39 -10.13 -12.31
C CYS A 1 11.54 -9.31 -12.89
N LEU A 2 12.19 -8.45 -12.10
CA LEU A 2 13.32 -7.63 -12.53
C LEU A 2 14.43 -8.44 -13.21
N ASP A 3 14.69 -9.66 -12.75
CA ASP A 3 15.69 -10.59 -13.32
C ASP A 3 15.20 -11.42 -14.51
N GLY A 4 13.93 -11.29 -14.91
CA GLY A 4 13.30 -12.07 -15.98
C GLY A 4 12.61 -13.36 -15.52
N SER A 5 12.72 -13.75 -14.26
CA SER A 5 11.98 -14.90 -13.71
C SER A 5 10.47 -14.69 -13.75
N VAL A 6 9.70 -15.79 -13.82
CA VAL A 6 8.22 -15.76 -13.88
C VAL A 6 7.67 -15.22 -12.55
N PRO A 7 6.71 -14.27 -12.54
CA PRO A 7 6.12 -13.79 -11.29
C PRO A 7 5.42 -14.89 -10.50
N ALA A 8 5.17 -14.66 -9.22
CA ALA A 8 4.56 -15.63 -8.32
C ALA A 8 3.43 -15.01 -7.49
N TYR A 9 2.53 -15.86 -7.02
CA TYR A 9 1.53 -15.54 -6.02
C TYR A 9 1.28 -16.79 -5.14
N HIS A 10 0.76 -16.56 -3.95
CA HIS A 10 0.26 -17.59 -3.05
C HIS A 10 -1.26 -17.51 -3.02
N ILE A 11 -1.94 -18.65 -2.92
CA ILE A 11 -3.39 -18.71 -2.87
C ILE A 11 -3.84 -19.67 -1.76
N ALA A 12 -4.82 -19.24 -0.99
CA ALA A 12 -5.59 -20.10 -0.09
C ALA A 12 -7.03 -20.13 -0.62
N PRO A 13 -7.45 -21.24 -1.28
CA PRO A 13 -8.81 -21.38 -1.79
C PRO A 13 -9.84 -21.28 -0.68
N GLY A 14 -10.93 -20.56 -0.94
CA GLY A 14 -12.04 -20.39 -0.02
C GLY A 14 -13.37 -20.37 -0.77
N GLY A 15 -14.26 -19.47 -0.37
CA GLY A 15 -15.55 -19.25 -1.01
C GLY A 15 -15.47 -18.44 -2.31
N ALA A 16 -16.64 -18.00 -2.78
CA ALA A 16 -16.81 -17.34 -4.08
C ALA A 16 -16.31 -15.88 -4.14
N ASN A 17 -16.03 -15.25 -2.99
CA ASN A 17 -15.51 -13.88 -2.93
C ASN A 17 -13.99 -13.90 -2.79
N TRP A 18 -13.32 -12.84 -3.23
CA TRP A 18 -11.86 -12.84 -3.35
C TRP A 18 -11.21 -11.63 -2.68
N LEU A 19 -10.15 -11.89 -1.91
CA LEU A 19 -9.28 -10.84 -1.38
C LEU A 19 -7.89 -11.03 -1.99
N ILE A 20 -7.47 -10.05 -2.78
CA ILE A 20 -6.19 -10.06 -3.49
C ILE A 20 -5.28 -9.03 -2.82
N SER A 21 -4.28 -9.48 -2.09
CA SER A 21 -3.31 -8.63 -1.41
C SER A 21 -2.01 -8.53 -2.19
N LEU A 22 -1.55 -7.30 -2.46
CA LEU A 22 -0.29 -7.01 -3.13
C LEU A 22 0.84 -6.86 -2.10
N GLU A 23 1.93 -7.59 -2.29
CA GLU A 23 3.14 -7.48 -1.48
C GLU A 23 3.81 -6.10 -1.63
N GLY A 24 4.40 -5.61 -0.54
CA GLY A 24 5.21 -4.39 -0.51
C GLY A 24 6.70 -4.67 -0.49
N GLY A 25 7.52 -3.63 -0.33
CA GLY A 25 8.97 -3.78 -0.21
C GLY A 25 9.78 -2.66 -0.85
N GLY A 26 9.30 -1.41 -0.76
CA GLY A 26 9.99 -0.26 -1.35
C GLY A 26 10.11 -0.30 -2.88
N TRP A 27 11.10 0.41 -3.42
CA TRP A 27 11.29 0.60 -4.86
C TRP A 27 12.76 0.54 -5.22
N CYS A 28 13.08 0.58 -6.51
CA CYS A 28 14.42 0.87 -6.98
C CYS A 28 14.36 2.02 -8.02
N GLU A 29 15.24 2.98 -7.85
CA GLU A 29 15.23 4.30 -8.48
C GLU A 29 16.42 4.55 -9.41
N SER A 30 17.40 3.64 -9.43
CA SER A 30 18.58 3.69 -10.28
C SER A 30 18.86 2.32 -10.89
N GLU A 31 19.62 2.30 -12.00
CA GLU A 31 20.08 1.05 -12.60
C GLU A 31 20.80 0.16 -11.58
N GLN A 32 21.66 0.76 -10.75
CA GLN A 32 22.43 0.05 -9.72
C GLN A 32 21.53 -0.52 -8.62
N SER A 33 20.57 0.26 -8.11
CA SER A 33 19.66 -0.22 -7.06
C SER A 33 18.70 -1.29 -7.60
N CYS A 34 18.26 -1.19 -8.85
CA CYS A 34 17.45 -2.23 -9.50
C CYS A 34 18.26 -3.49 -9.81
N ALA A 35 19.52 -3.35 -10.23
CA ALA A 35 20.44 -4.47 -10.44
C ALA A 35 20.68 -5.28 -9.17
N ALA A 36 20.96 -4.59 -8.05
CA ALA A 36 21.11 -5.21 -6.74
C ALA A 36 19.80 -5.90 -6.31
N ARG A 37 18.67 -5.22 -6.47
CA ARG A 37 17.35 -5.74 -6.11
C ARG A 37 16.96 -6.99 -6.90
N ALA A 38 17.33 -7.07 -8.18
CA ALA A 38 17.10 -8.24 -9.03
C ALA A 38 17.74 -9.52 -8.44
N GLY A 39 18.80 -9.40 -7.64
CA GLY A 39 19.43 -10.51 -6.93
C GLY A 39 18.73 -10.93 -5.62
N THR A 40 17.54 -10.41 -5.31
CA THR A 40 16.82 -10.65 -4.05
C THR A 40 15.41 -11.20 -4.30
N ALA A 41 14.71 -11.63 -3.23
CA ALA A 41 13.30 -12.03 -3.28
C ALA A 41 12.36 -10.93 -3.81
N LEU A 42 12.78 -9.66 -3.74
CA LEU A 42 12.02 -8.49 -4.19
C LEU A 42 12.31 -8.08 -5.65
N GLY A 43 13.09 -8.89 -6.37
CA GLY A 43 13.40 -8.72 -7.78
C GLY A 43 13.49 -10.03 -8.57
N SER A 44 13.39 -11.18 -7.91
CA SER A 44 13.44 -12.51 -8.51
C SER A 44 12.54 -13.48 -7.76
N SER A 45 11.69 -14.22 -8.49
CA SER A 45 10.87 -15.28 -7.89
C SER A 45 11.68 -16.53 -7.52
N VAL A 46 12.85 -16.71 -8.12
CA VAL A 46 13.78 -17.81 -7.77
C VAL A 46 14.29 -17.66 -6.32
N ASN A 47 14.36 -16.41 -5.84
CA ASN A 47 14.81 -16.08 -4.49
C ASN A 47 13.65 -15.93 -3.49
N MET A 48 12.40 -16.13 -3.92
CA MET A 48 11.25 -16.04 -3.02
C MET A 48 11.11 -17.30 -2.17
N GLN A 49 10.73 -17.12 -0.91
CA GLN A 49 10.29 -18.23 -0.08
C GLN A 49 9.04 -18.88 -0.69
N GLY A 50 9.05 -20.21 -0.75
CA GLY A 50 7.93 -21.01 -1.27
C GLY A 50 6.69 -20.97 -0.37
N PHE A 51 6.85 -20.63 0.91
CA PHE A 51 5.76 -20.45 1.86
C PHE A 51 5.49 -18.96 2.11
N ALA A 52 4.21 -18.59 2.23
CA ALA A 52 3.76 -17.29 2.71
C ALA A 52 2.72 -17.50 3.81
N ALA A 53 2.90 -16.85 4.96
CA ALA A 53 1.93 -16.90 6.04
C ALA A 53 0.70 -16.05 5.70
N PHE A 54 -0.49 -16.62 5.95
CA PHE A 54 -1.78 -15.96 5.74
C PHE A 54 -2.34 -15.56 7.11
N SER A 55 -2.15 -14.28 7.43
CA SER A 55 -2.45 -13.66 8.73
C SER A 55 -3.24 -12.36 8.53
N GLY A 56 -3.80 -11.83 9.61
CA GLY A 56 -4.65 -10.64 9.63
C GLY A 56 -5.83 -10.80 8.66
N GLN A 57 -5.97 -9.86 7.72
CA GLN A 57 -6.98 -9.87 6.67
C GLN A 57 -6.94 -11.10 5.75
N LEU A 58 -5.81 -11.83 5.69
CA LEU A 58 -5.66 -13.04 4.90
C LEU A 58 -5.87 -14.32 5.71
N SER A 59 -6.07 -14.22 7.03
CA SER A 59 -6.30 -15.40 7.87
C SER A 59 -7.64 -16.05 7.52
N SER A 60 -7.67 -17.38 7.52
CA SER A 60 -8.90 -18.17 7.40
C SER A 60 -9.55 -18.47 8.75
N ASP A 61 -8.97 -18.00 9.87
CA ASP A 61 -9.59 -18.13 11.19
C ASP A 61 -10.63 -17.01 11.39
N PRO A 62 -11.92 -17.32 11.56
CA PRO A 62 -12.97 -16.31 11.80
C PRO A 62 -12.77 -15.48 13.07
N LYS A 63 -11.94 -15.95 14.03
CA LYS A 63 -11.57 -15.18 15.23
C LYS A 63 -10.53 -14.09 14.93
N VAL A 64 -9.73 -14.26 13.87
CA VAL A 64 -8.73 -13.29 13.41
C VAL A 64 -9.30 -12.42 12.30
N ASN A 65 -10.08 -13.01 11.39
CA ASN A 65 -10.60 -12.37 10.19
C ASN A 65 -12.11 -12.56 10.06
N THR A 66 -12.87 -11.89 10.92
CA THR A 66 -14.31 -12.14 11.06
C THR A 66 -15.08 -12.05 9.73
N ASP A 67 -14.80 -11.06 8.90
CA ASP A 67 -15.60 -10.81 7.70
C ASP A 67 -15.09 -11.48 6.43
N PHE A 68 -13.77 -11.68 6.31
CA PHE A 68 -13.16 -12.17 5.08
C PHE A 68 -12.58 -13.59 5.23
N HIS A 69 -12.70 -14.26 6.39
CA HIS A 69 -12.06 -15.57 6.63
C HIS A 69 -12.45 -16.65 5.62
N ASN A 70 -13.67 -16.61 5.08
CA ASN A 70 -14.17 -17.61 4.15
C ASN A 70 -14.00 -17.21 2.68
N TRP A 71 -13.25 -16.15 2.37
CA TRP A 71 -12.97 -15.73 0.99
C TRP A 71 -11.82 -16.53 0.41
N THR A 72 -11.70 -16.57 -0.90
CA THR A 72 -10.45 -16.99 -1.54
C THR A 72 -9.41 -15.88 -1.35
N HIS A 73 -8.32 -16.19 -0.67
CA HIS A 73 -7.25 -15.24 -0.38
C HIS A 73 -6.10 -15.44 -1.36
N VAL A 74 -5.60 -14.35 -1.93
CA VAL A 74 -4.44 -14.34 -2.82
C VAL A 74 -3.42 -13.35 -2.30
N PHE A 75 -2.16 -13.76 -2.25
CA PHE A 75 -1.02 -12.90 -1.93
C PHE A 75 -0.08 -12.82 -3.14
N VAL A 76 -0.13 -11.71 -3.87
CA VAL A 76 0.65 -11.50 -5.09
C VAL A 76 2.05 -11.01 -4.72
N ARG A 77 3.08 -11.73 -5.15
CA ARG A 77 4.46 -11.44 -4.79
C ARG A 77 5.04 -10.29 -5.59
N TYR A 78 5.81 -9.44 -4.92
CA TYR A 78 6.32 -8.19 -5.48
C TYR A 78 7.76 -8.35 -5.98
N CYS A 79 7.97 -8.15 -7.27
CA CYS A 79 9.27 -8.35 -7.88
C CYS A 79 9.61 -7.40 -9.05
N ASP A 80 8.92 -6.26 -9.17
CA ASP A 80 9.14 -5.29 -10.25
C ASP A 80 9.83 -4.00 -9.82
N GLY A 81 9.82 -3.66 -8.52
CA GLY A 81 10.50 -2.46 -8.01
C GLY A 81 9.79 -1.12 -8.28
N ALA A 82 8.58 -1.12 -8.84
CA ALA A 82 7.78 0.06 -9.15
C ALA A 82 6.29 -0.07 -8.76
N SER A 83 5.97 -0.75 -7.65
CA SER A 83 4.57 -0.92 -7.19
C SER A 83 3.63 -1.41 -8.29
N PHE A 84 4.01 -2.47 -9.02
CA PHE A 84 3.20 -3.03 -10.11
C PHE A 84 2.79 -2.01 -11.19
N SER A 85 3.59 -0.96 -11.42
CA SER A 85 3.20 0.15 -12.30
C SER A 85 3.88 0.13 -13.67
N ALA A 86 5.07 -0.44 -13.81
CA ALA A 86 5.83 -0.39 -15.06
C ALA A 86 5.33 -1.37 -16.14
N ASP A 87 5.40 -0.99 -17.42
CA ASP A 87 5.19 -1.89 -18.56
C ASP A 87 6.14 -1.55 -19.72
N VAL A 88 7.44 -1.72 -19.48
CA VAL A 88 8.47 -1.48 -20.48
C VAL A 88 8.63 -2.72 -21.37
N ALA A 89 8.47 -2.53 -22.69
CA ALA A 89 8.57 -3.60 -23.67
C ALA A 89 9.99 -4.17 -23.74
N GLU A 90 10.95 -3.31 -24.06
CA GLU A 90 12.37 -3.68 -24.19
C GLU A 90 13.06 -3.72 -22.82
N PRO A 91 13.79 -4.80 -22.51
CA PRO A 91 14.58 -4.85 -21.29
C PRO A 91 15.77 -3.90 -21.34
N LEU A 92 16.27 -3.52 -20.17
CA LEU A 92 17.49 -2.74 -20.03
C LEU A 92 18.69 -3.68 -19.85
N THR A 93 19.68 -3.59 -20.75
CA THR A 93 20.96 -4.32 -20.60
C THR A 93 22.01 -3.37 -20.02
N LEU A 94 22.51 -3.71 -18.84
CA LEU A 94 23.55 -2.93 -18.16
C LEU A 94 24.94 -3.23 -18.75
N PRO A 95 25.94 -2.35 -18.54
CA PRO A 95 27.33 -2.61 -18.95
C PRO A 95 27.92 -3.91 -18.37
N SER A 96 27.40 -4.39 -17.23
CA SER A 96 27.77 -5.68 -16.63
C SER A 96 27.23 -6.90 -17.39
N GLY A 97 26.37 -6.71 -18.39
CA GLY A 97 25.64 -7.76 -19.09
C GLY A 97 24.35 -8.20 -18.40
N GLN A 98 24.07 -7.70 -17.18
CA GLN A 98 22.81 -7.98 -16.49
C GLN A 98 21.63 -7.35 -17.24
N VAL A 99 20.57 -8.13 -17.42
CA VAL A 99 19.33 -7.71 -18.09
C VAL A 99 18.26 -7.45 -17.04
N LEU A 100 17.63 -6.28 -17.10
CA LEU A 100 16.56 -5.85 -16.20
C LEU A 100 15.23 -5.69 -16.93
N TYR A 101 14.15 -6.14 -16.28
CA TYR A 101 12.78 -6.08 -16.81
C TYR A 101 11.86 -5.25 -15.91
N PHE A 102 11.38 -4.11 -16.41
CA PHE A 102 10.44 -3.23 -15.71
C PHE A 102 8.99 -3.52 -16.15
N ARG A 103 8.36 -4.52 -15.53
CA ARG A 103 7.10 -5.12 -16.02
C ARG A 103 6.02 -5.31 -14.94
N GLY A 104 6.01 -4.46 -13.92
CA GLY A 104 5.06 -4.54 -12.79
C GLY A 104 3.59 -4.62 -13.19
N LYS A 105 3.12 -3.75 -14.09
CA LYS A 105 1.73 -3.75 -14.59
C LYS A 105 1.41 -5.02 -15.37
N ARG A 106 2.38 -5.52 -16.15
CA ARG A 106 2.25 -6.79 -16.88
C ARG A 106 2.17 -7.99 -15.94
N ILE A 107 2.94 -7.98 -14.85
CA ILE A 107 2.85 -8.98 -13.78
C ILE A 107 1.45 -8.97 -13.17
N PHE A 108 0.95 -7.78 -12.78
CA PHE A 108 -0.39 -7.65 -12.22
C PHE A 108 -1.45 -8.23 -13.15
N LYS A 109 -1.44 -7.83 -14.43
CA LYS A 109 -2.38 -8.35 -15.43
C LYS A 109 -2.29 -9.86 -15.57
N ALA A 110 -1.09 -10.42 -15.71
CA ALA A 110 -0.88 -11.86 -15.90
C ALA A 110 -1.44 -12.67 -14.73
N VAL A 111 -1.19 -12.22 -13.50
CA VAL A 111 -1.76 -12.85 -12.30
C VAL A 111 -3.29 -12.75 -12.32
N ILE A 112 -3.88 -11.59 -12.56
CA ILE A 112 -5.34 -11.46 -12.61
C ILE A 112 -5.97 -12.35 -13.69
N ASP A 113 -5.37 -12.46 -14.87
CA ASP A 113 -5.86 -13.34 -15.94
C ASP A 113 -5.80 -14.82 -15.53
N GLU A 114 -4.76 -15.24 -14.82
CA GLU A 114 -4.66 -16.58 -14.27
C GLU A 114 -5.74 -16.82 -13.20
N LEU A 115 -5.92 -15.90 -12.25
CA LEU A 115 -6.97 -16.01 -11.23
C LEU A 115 -8.38 -16.05 -11.84
N LYS A 116 -8.62 -15.34 -12.95
CA LYS A 116 -9.89 -15.44 -13.70
C LYS A 116 -10.15 -16.86 -14.18
N SER A 117 -9.13 -17.55 -14.70
CA SER A 117 -9.23 -18.96 -15.09
C SER A 117 -9.51 -19.90 -13.90
N MET A 118 -9.22 -19.46 -12.68
CA MET A 118 -9.45 -20.19 -11.43
C MET A 118 -10.76 -19.81 -10.72
N GLY A 119 -11.62 -19.00 -11.35
CA GLY A 119 -12.95 -18.67 -10.83
C GLY A 119 -13.12 -17.23 -10.31
N LEU A 120 -12.10 -16.37 -10.40
CA LEU A 120 -12.27 -14.94 -10.05
C LEU A 120 -13.34 -14.25 -10.92
N SER A 121 -13.55 -14.72 -12.15
CA SER A 121 -14.60 -14.19 -13.05
C SER A 121 -16.02 -14.43 -12.54
N ASP A 122 -16.23 -15.43 -11.68
CA ASP A 122 -17.54 -15.79 -11.13
C ASP A 122 -17.78 -15.16 -9.75
N ALA A 123 -16.81 -14.39 -9.25
CA ALA A 123 -16.92 -13.75 -7.95
C ALA A 123 -18.02 -12.68 -7.93
N THR A 124 -18.65 -12.49 -6.77
CA THR A 124 -19.61 -11.38 -6.57
C THR A 124 -18.95 -10.15 -5.96
N GLN A 125 -17.94 -10.39 -5.10
CA GLN A 125 -17.26 -9.37 -4.33
C GLN A 125 -15.76 -9.60 -4.38
N VAL A 126 -15.02 -8.50 -4.57
CA VAL A 126 -13.56 -8.50 -4.55
C VAL A 126 -13.08 -7.37 -3.64
N LEU A 127 -12.06 -7.66 -2.83
CA LEU A 127 -11.27 -6.67 -2.11
C LEU A 127 -9.84 -6.71 -2.65
N LEU A 128 -9.41 -5.66 -3.32
CA LEU A 128 -8.00 -5.47 -3.64
C LEU A 128 -7.33 -4.79 -2.44
N SER A 129 -6.27 -5.35 -1.90
CA SER A 129 -5.52 -4.73 -0.82
C SER A 129 -4.02 -4.81 -1.04
N GLY A 130 -3.26 -4.12 -0.20
CA GLY A 130 -1.81 -4.26 -0.19
C GLY A 130 -1.17 -3.42 0.89
N CYS A 131 0.05 -3.78 1.27
CA CYS A 131 0.82 -3.12 2.33
C CYS A 131 1.99 -2.35 1.72
N SER A 132 2.27 -1.13 2.21
CA SER A 132 3.46 -0.35 1.83
C SER A 132 3.48 -0.04 0.32
N ALA A 133 4.52 -0.44 -0.41
CA ALA A 133 4.56 -0.38 -1.87
C ALA A 133 3.39 -1.15 -2.55
N GLY A 134 2.86 -2.19 -1.92
CA GLY A 134 1.64 -2.88 -2.37
C GLY A 134 0.36 -2.09 -2.08
N GLY A 135 0.34 -1.30 -1.01
CA GLY A 135 -0.74 -0.34 -0.72
C GLY A 135 -0.75 0.78 -1.75
N LEU A 136 0.42 1.32 -2.09
CA LEU A 136 0.57 2.25 -3.20
C LEU A 136 0.10 1.62 -4.53
N ALA A 137 0.51 0.38 -4.80
CA ALA A 137 0.06 -0.36 -5.98
C ALA A 137 -1.46 -0.53 -6.00
N THR A 138 -2.10 -0.74 -4.84
CA THR A 138 -3.56 -0.86 -4.74
C THR A 138 -4.26 0.41 -5.24
N VAL A 139 -3.79 1.59 -4.84
CA VAL A 139 -4.30 2.87 -5.34
C VAL A 139 -4.16 2.94 -6.87
N HIS A 140 -3.00 2.57 -7.41
CA HIS A 140 -2.72 2.62 -8.85
C HIS A 140 -3.42 1.57 -9.70
N ARG A 141 -3.76 0.41 -9.14
CA ARG A 141 -4.33 -0.74 -9.85
C ARG A 141 -5.84 -0.89 -9.65
N CYS A 142 -6.44 -0.12 -8.74
CA CYS A 142 -7.87 -0.21 -8.43
C CYS A 142 -8.77 0.01 -9.66
N ASN A 143 -8.55 1.09 -10.42
CA ASN A 143 -9.29 1.37 -11.66
C ASN A 143 -9.11 0.27 -12.71
N GLU A 144 -7.88 -0.21 -12.86
CA GLU A 144 -7.54 -1.25 -13.83
C GLU A 144 -8.21 -2.58 -13.48
N LEU A 145 -8.20 -2.99 -12.21
CA LEU A 145 -8.91 -4.18 -11.77
C LEU A 145 -10.42 -4.07 -11.98
N GLN A 146 -11.01 -2.90 -11.73
CA GLN A 146 -12.42 -2.66 -12.03
C GLN A 146 -12.72 -2.86 -13.52
N SER A 147 -11.82 -2.41 -14.41
CA SER A 147 -11.96 -2.62 -15.85
C SER A 147 -11.86 -4.09 -16.26
N PHE A 148 -11.08 -4.87 -15.52
CA PHE A 148 -10.95 -6.32 -15.72
C PHE A 148 -12.15 -7.10 -15.21
N LEU A 149 -12.90 -6.56 -14.24
CA LEU A 149 -14.00 -7.21 -13.52
C LEU A 149 -15.25 -6.29 -13.47
N PRO A 150 -15.83 -5.87 -14.62
CA PRO A 150 -16.80 -4.77 -14.67
C PRO A 150 -18.15 -5.04 -13.98
N ARG A 151 -18.48 -6.30 -13.66
CA ARG A 151 -19.75 -6.69 -13.02
C ARG A 151 -19.60 -7.04 -11.54
N ILE A 152 -18.39 -6.95 -11.00
CA ILE A 152 -18.05 -7.39 -9.66
C ILE A 152 -18.00 -6.18 -8.73
N LYS A 153 -18.54 -6.31 -7.50
CA LYS A 153 -18.38 -5.28 -6.45
C LYS A 153 -16.92 -5.26 -6.02
N LEU A 154 -16.14 -4.33 -6.56
CA LEU A 154 -14.76 -4.09 -6.16
C LEU A 154 -14.69 -2.94 -5.15
N LYS A 155 -13.98 -3.16 -4.04
CA LYS A 155 -13.44 -2.09 -3.20
C LYS A 155 -11.94 -2.30 -3.00
N CYS A 156 -11.21 -1.23 -2.71
CA CYS A 156 -9.75 -1.23 -2.62
C CYS A 156 -9.26 -0.71 -1.27
N LEU A 157 -8.33 -1.41 -0.63
CA LEU A 157 -7.76 -1.08 0.67
C LEU A 157 -6.24 -0.85 0.55
N SER A 158 -5.82 0.41 0.66
CA SER A 158 -4.40 0.77 0.73
C SER A 158 -3.95 0.82 2.18
N ASP A 159 -3.21 -0.20 2.63
CA ASP A 159 -2.63 -0.28 3.98
C ASP A 159 -1.17 0.20 3.98
N GLY A 160 -0.82 1.16 4.82
CA GLY A 160 0.54 1.73 4.88
C GLY A 160 0.99 2.35 3.55
N GLY A 161 0.07 2.59 2.62
CA GLY A 161 0.34 2.97 1.24
C GLY A 161 0.17 4.45 0.94
N PHE A 162 -0.35 5.25 1.88
CA PHE A 162 -0.57 6.69 1.73
C PHE A 162 0.71 7.52 2.00
N PHE A 163 1.64 7.48 1.04
CA PHE A 163 2.89 8.26 1.08
C PHE A 163 2.67 9.74 0.72
N LEU A 164 3.34 10.63 1.46
CA LEU A 164 3.27 12.07 1.21
C LEU A 164 4.47 12.64 0.49
N ASN A 165 4.22 13.66 -0.31
CA ASN A 165 5.22 14.57 -0.84
C ASN A 165 5.42 15.75 0.14
N VAL A 166 6.28 15.54 1.14
CA VAL A 166 6.63 16.52 2.18
C VAL A 166 8.13 16.77 2.22
N SER A 167 8.53 17.93 2.72
CA SER A 167 9.95 18.22 2.96
C SER A 167 10.46 17.47 4.19
N ASP A 168 11.73 17.07 4.18
CA ASP A 168 12.43 16.56 5.35
C ASP A 168 12.78 17.68 6.35
N ILE A 169 13.44 17.30 7.46
CA ILE A 169 13.88 18.26 8.50
C ILE A 169 14.89 19.30 8.01
N SER A 170 15.51 19.09 6.84
CA SER A 170 16.42 20.04 6.20
C SER A 170 15.74 20.84 5.08
N GLY A 171 14.44 20.65 4.84
CA GLY A 171 13.68 21.35 3.81
C GLY A 171 13.73 20.70 2.43
N ASN A 172 14.38 19.54 2.27
CA ASN A 172 14.48 18.86 0.98
C ASN A 172 13.29 17.91 0.75
N TYR A 173 12.81 17.83 -0.48
CA TYR A 173 11.74 16.90 -0.85
C TYR A 173 12.31 15.54 -1.29
N SER A 174 12.97 14.86 -0.34
CA SER A 174 13.70 13.60 -0.58
C SER A 174 12.84 12.51 -1.24
N MET A 175 11.59 12.32 -0.80
CA MET A 175 10.66 11.37 -1.43
C MET A 175 10.26 11.77 -2.84
N SER A 176 10.09 13.07 -3.12
CA SER A 176 9.77 13.56 -4.46
C SER A 176 10.89 13.24 -5.44
N SER A 177 12.13 13.52 -5.04
CA SER A 177 13.32 13.19 -5.85
C SER A 177 13.45 11.69 -6.09
N PHE A 178 13.18 10.88 -5.07
CA PHE A 178 13.19 9.42 -5.17
C PHE A 178 12.09 8.91 -6.13
N TYR A 179 10.84 9.31 -5.95
CA TYR A 179 9.72 8.94 -6.83
C TYR A 179 9.91 9.45 -8.26
N ASN A 180 10.47 10.64 -8.45
CA ASN A 180 10.81 11.13 -9.78
C ASN A 180 11.80 10.21 -10.50
N SER A 181 12.77 9.67 -9.75
CA SER A 181 13.77 8.74 -10.30
C SER A 181 13.14 7.38 -10.63
N VAL A 182 12.25 6.87 -9.76
CA VAL A 182 11.44 5.67 -10.05
C VAL A 182 10.57 5.87 -11.29
N VAL A 183 9.81 6.96 -11.37
CA VAL A 183 8.92 7.28 -12.49
C VAL A 183 9.68 7.32 -13.81
N LYS A 184 10.84 8.00 -13.84
CA LYS A 184 11.66 8.11 -15.05
C LYS A 184 12.28 6.78 -15.46
N LEU A 185 12.92 6.07 -14.53
CA LEU A 185 13.61 4.81 -14.84
C LEU A 185 12.65 3.74 -15.34
N HIS A 186 11.47 3.64 -14.70
CA HIS A 186 10.46 2.63 -15.02
C HIS A 186 9.45 3.09 -16.09
N GLN A 187 9.60 4.31 -16.62
CA GLN A 187 8.72 4.91 -17.64
C GLN A 187 7.24 4.93 -17.25
N LEU A 188 6.96 5.31 -16.01
CA LEU A 188 5.62 5.22 -15.43
C LEU A 188 4.62 6.22 -16.04
N GLU A 189 5.09 7.27 -16.71
CA GLU A 189 4.21 8.24 -17.39
C GLU A 189 3.27 7.58 -18.41
N LYS A 190 3.65 6.40 -18.94
CA LYS A 190 2.88 5.64 -19.92
C LYS A 190 1.82 4.72 -19.32
N THR A 191 1.89 4.48 -18.00
CA THR A 191 1.11 3.41 -17.34
C THR A 191 0.28 3.86 -16.15
N LEU A 192 0.60 5.04 -15.60
CA LEU A 192 -0.24 5.74 -14.61
C LEU A 192 -1.59 6.14 -15.22
N ASP A 193 -2.54 6.49 -14.35
CA ASP A 193 -3.88 6.88 -14.77
C ASP A 193 -3.84 8.10 -15.69
N SER A 194 -4.41 7.95 -16.89
CA SER A 194 -4.39 8.96 -17.94
C SER A 194 -5.03 10.28 -17.50
N SER A 195 -6.05 10.22 -16.66
CA SER A 195 -6.76 11.42 -16.16
C SER A 195 -5.90 12.21 -15.18
N CYS A 196 -5.06 11.51 -14.41
CA CYS A 196 -4.10 12.17 -13.54
C CYS A 196 -2.98 12.81 -14.37
N VAL A 197 -2.29 12.05 -15.22
CA VAL A 197 -1.13 12.55 -15.96
C VAL A 197 -1.49 13.59 -17.03
N SER A 198 -2.76 13.69 -17.43
CA SER A 198 -3.24 14.79 -18.28
C SER A 198 -3.35 16.13 -17.54
N SER A 199 -3.38 16.12 -16.20
CA SER A 199 -3.58 17.32 -15.38
C SER A 199 -2.42 17.65 -14.42
N ARG A 200 -1.52 16.69 -14.17
CA ARG A 200 -0.41 16.79 -13.22
C ARG A 200 0.84 16.11 -13.76
N ALA A 201 2.01 16.42 -13.19
CA ALA A 201 3.23 15.70 -13.54
C ALA A 201 3.14 14.22 -13.14
N ALA A 202 3.77 13.32 -13.91
CA ALA A 202 3.76 11.88 -13.62
C ALA A 202 4.27 11.55 -12.20
N THR A 203 5.29 12.27 -11.72
CA THR A 203 5.78 12.15 -10.33
C THR A 203 4.71 12.51 -9.31
N GLU A 204 3.95 13.58 -9.52
CA GLU A 204 2.83 13.93 -8.62
C GLU A 204 1.76 12.84 -8.66
N CYS A 205 1.46 12.30 -9.83
CA CYS A 205 0.49 11.22 -10.00
C CYS A 205 0.93 9.92 -9.37
N PHE A 206 2.23 9.64 -9.29
CA PHE A 206 2.71 8.45 -8.60
C PHE A 206 2.46 8.53 -7.09
N PHE A 207 2.40 9.74 -6.50
CA PHE A 207 1.99 9.88 -5.10
C PHE A 207 0.50 9.59 -4.89
N PRO A 208 0.15 8.77 -3.87
CA PRO A 208 -1.23 8.42 -3.56
C PRO A 208 -2.02 9.63 -3.04
N GLN A 209 -1.35 10.64 -2.47
CA GLN A 209 -1.97 11.91 -2.09
C GLN A 209 -2.66 12.61 -3.27
N THR A 210 -2.13 12.43 -4.49
CA THR A 210 -2.70 12.99 -5.73
C THR A 210 -3.62 11.97 -6.37
N MET A 211 -3.14 10.74 -6.55
CA MET A 211 -3.83 9.69 -7.30
C MET A 211 -5.20 9.33 -6.73
N LYS A 212 -5.40 9.44 -5.41
CA LYS A 212 -6.68 9.11 -4.76
C LYS A 212 -7.90 9.81 -5.39
N ALA A 213 -7.73 11.03 -5.91
CA ALA A 213 -8.80 11.81 -6.52
C ALA A 213 -9.26 11.25 -7.88
N PHE A 214 -8.48 10.34 -8.47
CA PHE A 214 -8.75 9.73 -9.78
C PHE A 214 -9.22 8.27 -9.65
N VAL A 215 -9.20 7.70 -8.44
CA VAL A 215 -9.68 6.33 -8.19
C VAL A 215 -11.20 6.32 -8.21
N GLN A 216 -11.78 5.45 -9.04
CA GLN A 216 -13.23 5.35 -9.24
C GLN A 216 -13.90 4.37 -8.26
N PRO A 217 -13.39 3.14 -8.04
CA PRO A 217 -13.97 2.26 -7.04
C PRO A 217 -13.78 2.81 -5.62
N PRO A 218 -14.60 2.41 -4.64
CA PRO A 218 -14.39 2.80 -3.26
C PRO A 218 -12.99 2.44 -2.76
N LEU A 219 -12.28 3.43 -2.22
CA LEU A 219 -10.91 3.33 -1.73
C LEU A 219 -10.92 3.51 -0.22
N PHE A 220 -10.17 2.70 0.51
CA PHE A 220 -9.93 2.86 1.94
C PHE A 220 -8.44 3.10 2.20
N LEU A 221 -8.12 4.18 2.89
CA LEU A 221 -6.76 4.49 3.32
C LEU A 221 -6.59 4.08 4.78
N LEU A 222 -5.81 3.03 5.01
CA LEU A 222 -5.45 2.53 6.33
C LEU A 222 -3.99 2.86 6.58
N ASN A 223 -3.71 3.81 7.46
CA ASN A 223 -2.35 4.33 7.63
C ASN A 223 -2.14 4.90 9.03
N ALA A 224 -1.03 4.61 9.67
CA ALA A 224 -0.64 5.35 10.85
C ALA A 224 -0.38 6.82 10.48
N ALA A 225 -0.91 7.74 11.29
CA ALA A 225 -0.61 9.16 11.17
C ALA A 225 0.87 9.48 11.46
N TYR A 226 1.57 8.55 12.12
CA TYR A 226 3.00 8.59 12.42
C TYR A 226 3.72 7.37 11.83
N ASP A 227 3.40 7.01 10.58
CA ASP A 227 4.05 5.90 9.86
C ASP A 227 5.58 6.01 9.95
N TYR A 228 6.21 5.07 10.66
CA TYR A 228 7.63 5.19 11.01
C TYR A 228 8.51 5.14 9.76
N TRP A 229 8.09 4.43 8.70
CA TRP A 229 8.85 4.35 7.47
C TRP A 229 8.91 5.74 6.82
N GLN A 230 7.79 6.47 6.80
CA GLN A 230 7.76 7.86 6.30
C GLN A 230 8.53 8.82 7.20
N LEU A 231 8.49 8.65 8.52
CA LEU A 231 9.30 9.47 9.44
C LEU A 231 10.80 9.33 9.13
N GLU A 232 11.28 8.09 8.93
CA GLU A 232 12.67 7.82 8.61
C GLU A 232 13.06 8.24 7.19
N HIS A 233 12.23 7.93 6.18
CA HIS A 233 12.63 8.04 4.77
C HIS A 233 12.20 9.37 4.13
N ALA A 234 11.00 9.85 4.47
CA ALA A 234 10.46 11.10 3.95
C ALA A 234 10.82 12.30 4.82
N LYS A 235 10.70 12.18 6.14
CA LYS A 235 11.01 13.26 7.07
C LYS A 235 12.48 13.28 7.51
N LYS A 236 13.23 12.19 7.30
CA LYS A 236 14.62 12.03 7.77
C LYS A 236 14.75 12.29 9.28
N ILE A 237 13.73 11.90 10.05
CA ILE A 237 13.77 11.93 11.52
C ILE A 237 14.48 10.65 11.97
N PRO A 238 15.61 10.76 12.68
CA PRO A 238 16.32 9.60 13.20
C PRO A 238 15.45 8.74 14.12
N ARG A 239 15.63 7.42 14.06
CA ARG A 239 14.82 6.45 14.80
C ARG A 239 14.83 6.67 16.31
N ASP A 240 16.00 6.89 16.88
CA ASP A 240 16.19 7.23 18.29
C ASP A 240 15.35 8.44 18.74
N GLN A 241 15.19 9.44 17.87
CA GLN A 241 14.44 10.65 18.21
C GLN A 241 12.95 10.38 18.40
N TYR A 242 12.28 9.65 17.51
CA TYR A 242 10.85 9.36 17.69
C TYR A 242 10.60 8.17 18.63
N LEU A 243 11.53 7.22 18.77
CA LEU A 243 11.46 6.21 19.82
C LEU A 243 11.51 6.85 21.21
N SER A 244 12.32 7.91 21.40
CA SER A 244 12.35 8.65 22.67
C SER A 244 10.99 9.24 23.05
N CYS A 245 10.15 9.54 22.07
CA CYS A 245 8.80 10.06 22.26
C CYS A 245 7.84 9.03 22.84
N MET A 246 8.04 7.74 22.57
CA MET A 246 7.26 6.67 23.19
C MET A 246 7.45 6.60 24.70
N ASN A 247 8.65 6.96 25.19
CA ASN A 247 9.00 6.94 26.60
C ASN A 247 8.73 8.27 27.32
N SER A 248 8.63 9.37 26.57
CA SER A 248 8.37 10.70 27.13
C SER A 248 7.55 11.55 26.15
N PRO A 249 6.31 11.92 26.50
CA PRO A 249 5.45 12.81 25.70
C PRO A 249 6.09 14.16 25.38
N SER A 250 7.08 14.58 26.17
CA SER A 250 7.81 15.85 26.03
C SER A 250 9.15 15.70 25.29
N CYS A 251 9.30 14.66 24.46
CA CYS A 251 10.52 14.44 23.69
C CYS A 251 10.86 15.61 22.74
N PRO A 252 12.14 15.82 22.40
CA PRO A 252 12.55 16.88 21.48
C PRO A 252 11.90 16.81 20.09
N ALA A 253 11.53 15.61 19.63
CA ALA A 253 10.96 15.40 18.30
C ALA A 253 9.42 15.56 18.25
N VAL A 254 8.72 15.75 19.38
CA VAL A 254 7.25 15.76 19.40
C VAL A 254 6.66 16.76 18.42
N LYS A 255 7.24 17.97 18.31
CA LYS A 255 6.78 18.99 17.38
C LYS A 255 6.85 18.51 15.93
N LYS A 256 7.98 17.89 15.52
CA LYS A 256 8.17 17.34 14.16
C LYS A 256 7.17 16.23 13.85
N LEU A 257 6.86 15.40 14.85
CA LEU A 257 5.85 14.35 14.73
C LEU A 257 4.46 14.95 14.52
N GLN A 258 4.07 15.96 15.31
CA GLN A 258 2.78 16.62 15.14
C GLN A 258 2.65 17.36 13.81
N GLU A 259 3.73 17.97 13.32
CA GLU A 259 3.78 18.57 11.98
C GLU A 259 3.58 17.52 10.88
N PHE A 260 4.17 16.33 11.01
CA PHE A 260 3.94 15.24 10.07
C PHE A 260 2.50 14.72 10.11
N ARG A 261 1.93 14.49 11.29
CA ARG A 261 0.50 14.15 11.44
C ARG A 261 -0.40 15.21 10.79
N THR A 262 -0.09 16.48 11.01
CA THR A 262 -0.85 17.59 10.38
C THR A 262 -0.76 17.52 8.86
N SER A 263 0.40 17.13 8.30
CA SER A 263 0.57 16.91 6.87
C SER A 263 -0.22 15.70 6.36
N MET A 264 -0.25 14.59 7.10
CA MET A 264 -1.06 13.40 6.77
C MET A 264 -2.54 13.73 6.69
N ILE A 265 -3.07 14.45 7.68
CA ILE A 265 -4.47 14.87 7.70
C ILE A 265 -4.75 15.92 6.63
N GLY A 266 -3.85 16.90 6.46
CA GLY A 266 -3.99 17.97 5.47
C GLY A 266 -3.90 17.49 4.01
N ALA A 267 -3.30 16.32 3.77
CA ALA A 267 -3.29 15.68 2.46
C ALA A 267 -4.66 15.09 2.06
N LEU A 268 -5.61 14.99 2.99
CA LEU A 268 -7.02 14.72 2.71
C LEU A 268 -7.70 16.05 2.33
N SER A 269 -8.13 16.18 1.08
CA SER A 269 -8.81 17.37 0.55
C SER A 269 -10.17 17.56 1.20
N ALA A 270 -10.69 18.79 1.30
CA ALA A 270 -12.00 19.06 1.89
C ALA A 270 -13.17 18.26 1.24
N SER A 271 -13.08 17.92 -0.05
CA SER A 271 -14.05 17.05 -0.72
C SER A 271 -13.99 15.59 -0.27
N ASP A 272 -12.84 15.14 0.27
CA ASP A 272 -12.71 13.81 0.88
C ASP A 272 -13.52 13.69 2.17
N TRP A 273 -13.95 14.81 2.76
CA TRP A 273 -14.75 14.88 4.00
C TRP A 273 -16.27 14.87 3.74
N ASN A 274 -16.69 14.67 2.49
CA ASN A 274 -18.11 14.65 2.12
C ASN A 274 -18.69 13.25 2.31
N TYR A 275 -19.91 13.13 2.86
CA TYR A 275 -20.63 11.86 3.05
C TYR A 275 -20.91 11.07 1.75
N LYS A 276 -20.76 11.72 0.59
CA LYS A 276 -20.82 11.09 -0.74
C LYS A 276 -19.46 10.55 -1.22
N SER A 277 -18.40 10.73 -0.44
CA SER A 277 -17.06 10.30 -0.77
C SER A 277 -17.04 8.77 -0.83
N SER A 278 -16.41 8.24 -1.86
CA SER A 278 -16.07 6.82 -1.96
C SER A 278 -14.78 6.48 -1.19
N LEU A 279 -14.13 7.50 -0.60
CA LEU A 279 -12.93 7.37 0.22
C LEU A 279 -13.31 7.09 1.68
N GLY A 280 -12.86 5.96 2.21
CA GLY A 280 -12.80 5.70 3.65
C GLY A 280 -11.38 5.91 4.18
N VAL A 281 -11.26 6.25 5.46
CA VAL A 281 -9.97 6.50 6.10
C VAL A 281 -9.97 5.92 7.51
N PHE A 282 -8.87 5.27 7.88
CA PHE A 282 -8.52 4.92 9.25
C PHE A 282 -7.08 5.34 9.51
N PHE A 283 -6.90 6.41 10.27
CA PHE A 283 -5.62 6.87 10.76
C PHE A 283 -5.54 6.73 12.27
N ASP A 284 -4.77 5.77 12.76
CA ASP A 284 -4.35 5.66 14.15
C ASP A 284 -3.13 6.53 14.46
N SER A 285 -2.87 6.72 15.74
CA SER A 285 -1.73 7.50 16.23
C SER A 285 -0.56 6.66 16.72
N CYS A 286 -0.38 5.47 16.16
CA CYS A 286 0.74 4.58 16.46
C CYS A 286 1.93 4.81 15.51
N PHE A 287 3.12 4.37 15.94
CA PHE A 287 4.32 4.34 15.11
C PHE A 287 4.42 3.01 14.36
N THR A 288 3.50 2.74 13.46
CA THR A 288 3.44 1.45 12.75
C THR A 288 3.56 1.64 11.25
N HIS A 289 4.01 0.59 10.56
CA HIS A 289 3.96 0.49 9.12
C HIS A 289 3.21 -0.81 8.77
N CYS A 290 2.12 -0.65 8.03
CA CYS A 290 1.10 -1.66 7.75
C CYS A 290 0.39 -2.25 8.99
N HIS A 291 -0.86 -2.64 8.80
CA HIS A 291 -1.75 -3.16 9.82
C HIS A 291 -2.36 -4.50 9.41
N ALA A 292 -2.77 -4.61 8.15
CA ALA A 292 -3.75 -5.59 7.73
C ALA A 292 -3.19 -7.02 7.65
N ARG A 293 -1.87 -7.22 7.63
CA ARG A 293 -1.27 -8.56 7.58
C ARG A 293 -0.78 -9.10 8.93
N GLY A 294 -0.88 -8.34 10.02
CA GLY A 294 -0.53 -8.82 11.36
C GLY A 294 -1.78 -9.06 12.19
N ASP A 295 -1.96 -10.26 12.75
CA ASP A 295 -3.14 -10.60 13.57
C ASP A 295 -3.34 -9.62 14.73
N ASP A 296 -2.23 -9.20 15.33
CA ASP A 296 -2.14 -8.26 16.42
C ASP A 296 -2.61 -6.86 15.99
N LYS A 297 -2.01 -6.25 14.98
CA LYS A 297 -2.37 -4.91 14.51
C LYS A 297 -3.77 -4.87 13.94
N TRP A 298 -4.17 -5.91 13.22
CA TRP A 298 -5.48 -6.05 12.60
C TRP A 298 -6.61 -6.05 13.63
N ASN A 299 -6.44 -6.73 14.77
CA ASN A 299 -7.50 -6.87 15.76
C ASN A 299 -7.35 -5.98 17.00
N ASN A 300 -6.13 -5.57 17.36
CA ASN A 300 -5.87 -4.89 18.62
C ASN A 300 -5.76 -3.38 18.49
N ILE A 301 -5.22 -2.84 17.38
CA ILE A 301 -5.15 -1.38 17.20
C ILE A 301 -6.58 -0.86 16.98
N GLN A 302 -6.98 0.09 17.83
CA GLN A 302 -8.32 0.64 17.85
C GLN A 302 -8.31 2.16 17.84
N VAL A 303 -9.33 2.74 17.22
CA VAL A 303 -9.66 4.16 17.33
C VAL A 303 -11.14 4.26 17.70
N ASN A 304 -11.47 5.04 18.72
CA ASN A 304 -12.83 5.16 19.26
C ASN A 304 -13.47 3.79 19.60
N GLY A 305 -12.67 2.83 20.08
CA GLY A 305 -13.12 1.50 20.48
C GLY A 305 -13.43 0.53 19.34
N LYS A 306 -13.16 0.90 18.08
CA LYS A 306 -13.27 0.00 16.92
C LYS A 306 -11.89 -0.41 16.43
N SER A 307 -11.68 -1.71 16.21
CA SER A 307 -10.43 -2.23 15.64
C SER A 307 -10.29 -1.86 14.16
N VAL A 308 -9.08 -2.03 13.64
CA VAL A 308 -8.83 -1.98 12.19
C VAL A 308 -9.73 -2.98 11.47
N SER A 309 -9.78 -4.23 11.93
CA SER A 309 -10.59 -5.31 11.32
C SER A 309 -12.08 -4.97 11.27
N GLN A 310 -12.63 -4.49 12.39
CA GLN A 310 -14.02 -4.08 12.47
C GLN A 310 -14.30 -2.88 11.55
N THR A 311 -13.42 -1.88 11.52
CA THR A 311 -13.66 -0.67 10.72
C THR A 311 -13.60 -0.96 9.22
N VAL A 312 -12.63 -1.77 8.77
CA VAL A 312 -12.53 -2.18 7.37
C VAL A 312 -13.73 -3.04 6.98
N GLY A 313 -14.15 -3.96 7.86
CA GLY A 313 -15.35 -4.76 7.65
C GLY A 313 -16.62 -3.91 7.52
N ASP A 314 -16.83 -2.99 8.47
CA ASP A 314 -17.98 -2.09 8.48
C ASP A 314 -18.02 -1.22 7.21
N TRP A 315 -16.87 -0.69 6.77
CA TRP A 315 -16.75 0.03 5.51
C TRP A 315 -17.00 -0.85 4.28
N TYR A 316 -16.46 -2.08 4.25
CA TYR A 316 -16.60 -2.95 3.09
C TYR A 316 -18.04 -3.40 2.87
N PHE A 317 -18.72 -3.80 3.96
CA PHE A 317 -20.08 -4.30 3.94
C PHE A 317 -21.14 -3.22 4.16
N ASP A 318 -20.73 -1.96 4.23
CA ASP A 318 -21.63 -0.80 4.36
C ASP A 318 -22.49 -0.88 5.64
N ARG A 319 -21.94 -1.44 6.75
CA ARG A 319 -22.68 -1.71 8.00
C ARG A 319 -22.85 -0.50 8.91
N ASP A 320 -21.79 0.29 9.07
CA ASP A 320 -21.80 1.48 9.90
C ASP A 320 -20.78 2.45 9.30
N PRO A 321 -21.18 3.62 8.80
CA PRO A 321 -20.24 4.49 8.11
C PRO A 321 -19.54 5.45 9.09
N PRO A 322 -18.26 5.21 9.45
CA PRO A 322 -17.32 6.30 9.47
C PRO A 322 -16.61 6.31 8.11
N GLN A 323 -16.87 7.35 7.32
CA GLN A 323 -16.06 7.65 6.13
C GLN A 323 -14.70 8.25 6.51
N LEU A 324 -14.47 8.51 7.79
CA LEU A 324 -13.25 9.09 8.32
C LEU A 324 -13.07 8.73 9.79
N VAL A 325 -12.10 7.88 10.09
CA VAL A 325 -11.64 7.58 11.45
C VAL A 325 -10.24 8.16 11.57
N ILE A 326 -10.10 9.27 12.29
CA ILE A 326 -8.80 9.87 12.59
C ILE A 326 -8.66 9.94 14.11
N ASP A 327 -7.60 9.34 14.60
CA ASP A 327 -7.27 9.26 16.01
C ASP A 327 -6.76 10.61 16.56
N CYS A 328 -6.75 10.75 17.88
CA CYS A 328 -6.20 11.92 18.57
C CYS A 328 -4.68 12.05 18.36
N ALA A 329 -4.04 13.16 18.69
CA ALA A 329 -2.59 13.29 18.55
C ALA A 329 -1.83 12.37 19.54
N PHE A 330 -0.72 11.77 19.10
CA PHE A 330 0.20 11.03 19.98
C PHE A 330 0.56 11.88 21.22
N PRO A 331 0.66 11.29 22.44
CA PRO A 331 0.60 9.86 22.79
C PRO A 331 -0.75 9.41 23.35
N CYS A 332 -1.81 9.44 22.54
CA CYS A 332 -3.15 9.20 23.07
C CYS A 332 -3.68 7.77 22.92
N ASN A 333 -3.14 6.96 22.00
CA ASN A 333 -3.72 5.66 21.68
C ASN A 333 -3.08 4.54 22.54
N PRO A 334 -3.81 3.98 23.53
CA PRO A 334 -3.26 2.97 24.43
C PRO A 334 -3.18 1.58 23.79
N THR A 335 -3.73 1.41 22.58
CA THR A 335 -3.79 0.12 21.87
C THR A 335 -2.63 -0.07 20.89
N CYS A 336 -1.73 0.91 20.78
CA CYS A 336 -0.55 0.80 19.96
C CYS A 336 0.32 -0.38 20.39
N ILE A 337 0.70 -1.20 19.42
CA ILE A 337 1.63 -2.29 19.64
C ILE A 337 3.05 -1.73 19.57
N PRO A 338 3.91 -1.97 20.58
CA PRO A 338 5.28 -1.48 20.57
C PRO A 338 6.05 -1.99 19.36
N VAL A 339 6.87 -1.14 18.76
CA VAL A 339 7.77 -1.50 17.66
C VAL A 339 8.97 -2.24 18.27
N PHE A 340 8.84 -3.55 18.47
CA PHE A 340 10.02 -4.40 18.67
C PHE A 340 10.48 -4.86 17.28
N ASP A 341 11.75 -4.58 17.01
CA ASP A 341 12.46 -4.67 15.72
C ASP A 341 12.07 -5.81 14.78
#